data_AF-A0A1X1MMU4-F1
#
_entry.id   AF-A0A1X1MMU4-F1
#
_cell.length_a   1.000
_cell.length_b   1.000
_cell.length_c   1.000
_cell.angle_alpha   90.00
_cell.angle_beta   90.00
_cell.angle_gamma   90.00
#
_symmetry.space_group_name_H-M   'P 1'
#
loop_
_entity.id
_entity.type
_entity.pdbx_description
1 polymer ?
#
loop_
_entity_poly.entity_id
_entity_poly.type
_entity_poly.pdbx_seq_one_letter_code
_entity_poly.pdbx_strand_id
1 'polypeptide(L)'
;MLALAFFLTFRASIVIAENPPVSPTVTWVNQTDRASMSCSLDAMQVDLLVPETDVVLAIEFKPGMTHFPYQDEWVRGNVTVHSKNCVMLYKDSNQPVAVFPFMVTTQGSGVFHYLALGTVQQLPLEGQWLGDRIEINQITLQESPLLGFTATVLLLDRGEEQSFSEPVTLPKEKVFSLNSQEIAKTQLQPSSNN
;
A
#
# COMPACT_ATOMS: atom_id res chain seq x y z
N MET A 1 8.77 78.69 -7.53
CA MET A 1 7.71 78.32 -6.56
C MET A 1 7.49 76.82 -6.65
N LEU A 2 7.22 76.22 -5.48
CA LEU A 2 7.34 74.81 -5.10
C LEU A 2 6.86 73.77 -6.13
N ALA A 3 7.67 72.72 -6.33
CA ALA A 3 7.22 71.43 -6.84
C ALA A 3 6.76 70.56 -5.66
N LEU A 4 5.47 70.21 -5.64
CA LEU A 4 4.83 69.39 -4.62
C LEU A 4 4.97 67.91 -5.02
N ALA A 5 5.76 67.14 -4.28
CA ALA A 5 5.92 65.70 -4.48
C ALA A 5 4.73 64.95 -3.86
N PHE A 6 3.92 64.29 -4.68
CA PHE A 6 2.89 63.35 -4.24
C PHE A 6 3.51 61.95 -4.13
N PHE A 7 3.70 61.46 -2.91
CA PHE A 7 3.96 60.05 -2.63
C PHE A 7 2.63 59.30 -2.58
N LEU A 8 2.30 58.53 -3.61
CA LEU A 8 1.27 57.49 -3.54
C LEU A 8 1.88 56.24 -2.89
N THR A 9 1.56 56.00 -1.62
CA THR A 9 1.76 54.70 -0.98
C THR A 9 0.64 53.75 -1.37
N PHE A 10 0.92 52.79 -2.24
CA PHE A 10 0.06 51.63 -2.47
C PHE A 10 0.18 50.66 -1.29
N ARG A 11 -0.89 50.45 -0.54
CA ARG A 11 -1.04 49.27 0.33
C ARG A 11 -1.68 48.16 -0.49
N ALA A 12 -0.89 47.18 -0.89
CA ALA A 12 -1.41 45.93 -1.42
C ALA A 12 -1.91 45.08 -0.25
N SER A 13 -3.23 44.97 -0.08
CA SER A 13 -3.84 43.94 0.76
C SER A 13 -3.95 42.67 -0.07
N ILE A 14 -3.15 41.65 0.26
CA ILE A 14 -3.33 40.31 -0.30
C ILE A 14 -4.51 39.69 0.44
N VAL A 15 -5.65 39.61 -0.24
CA VAL A 15 -6.77 38.77 0.21
C VAL A 15 -6.43 37.35 -0.23
N ILE A 16 -6.04 36.51 0.71
CA ILE A 16 -5.94 35.06 0.49
C ILE A 16 -7.39 34.58 0.41
N ALA A 17 -7.87 34.33 -0.81
CA ALA A 17 -9.12 33.62 -1.01
C ALA A 17 -8.90 32.18 -0.50
N GLU A 18 -9.56 31.82 0.59
CA GLU A 18 -9.68 30.44 1.04
C GLU A 18 -10.36 29.65 -0.08
N ASN A 19 -9.59 28.86 -0.83
CA ASN A 19 -10.18 27.89 -1.75
C ASN A 19 -11.03 26.93 -0.90
N PRO A 20 -12.32 26.70 -1.24
CA PRO A 20 -13.13 25.73 -0.54
C PRO A 20 -12.46 24.34 -0.64
N PRO A 21 -12.64 23.46 0.36
CA PRO A 21 -12.07 22.13 0.33
C PRO A 21 -12.53 21.43 -0.94
N VAL A 22 -11.56 21.13 -1.81
CA VAL A 22 -11.80 20.36 -3.03
C VAL A 22 -12.23 18.98 -2.56
N SER A 23 -13.54 18.71 -2.59
CA SER A 23 -14.06 17.35 -2.44
C SER A 23 -13.36 16.51 -3.50
N PRO A 24 -12.71 15.38 -3.14
CA PRO A 24 -12.03 14.55 -4.12
C PRO A 24 -13.07 14.12 -5.15
N THR A 25 -12.96 14.66 -6.36
CA THR A 25 -13.76 14.22 -7.50
C THR A 25 -13.17 12.87 -7.89
N VAL A 26 -13.79 11.80 -7.39
CA VAL A 26 -13.48 10.43 -7.82
C VAL A 26 -13.88 10.31 -9.28
N THR A 27 -12.95 10.60 -10.18
CA THR A 27 -13.09 10.25 -11.59
C THR A 27 -12.97 8.75 -11.69
N TRP A 28 -14.10 8.07 -11.90
CA TRP A 28 -14.12 6.68 -12.33
C TRP A 28 -13.37 6.60 -13.66
N VAL A 29 -12.13 6.12 -13.62
CA VAL A 29 -11.37 5.79 -14.82
C VAL A 29 -12.12 4.65 -15.50
N ASN A 30 -12.61 4.90 -16.72
CA ASN A 30 -13.21 3.87 -17.56
C ASN A 30 -12.20 2.73 -17.73
N GLN A 31 -12.47 1.61 -17.05
CA GLN A 31 -11.75 0.35 -17.18
C GLN A 31 -11.83 -0.09 -18.64
N THR A 32 -10.78 0.18 -19.40
CA THR A 32 -10.60 -0.37 -20.74
C THR A 32 -9.51 -1.44 -20.62
N ASP A 33 -9.95 -2.69 -20.64
CA ASP A 33 -9.26 -3.89 -21.13
C ASP A 33 -8.13 -4.61 -20.36
N ARG A 34 -8.03 -4.51 -19.03
CA ARG A 34 -7.54 -5.65 -18.20
C ARG A 34 -8.27 -5.66 -16.85
N ALA A 35 -9.27 -6.52 -16.72
CA ALA A 35 -10.03 -6.68 -15.48
C ALA A 35 -9.07 -7.04 -14.33
N SER A 36 -9.00 -6.20 -13.30
CA SER A 36 -8.51 -6.59 -11.97
C SER A 36 -9.47 -7.65 -11.43
N MET A 37 -9.23 -8.92 -11.76
CA MET A 37 -10.02 -10.02 -11.23
C MET A 37 -9.72 -10.14 -9.74
N SER A 38 -10.79 -10.32 -8.93
CA SER A 38 -10.63 -10.74 -7.55
C SER A 38 -9.74 -11.99 -7.54
N CYS A 39 -8.62 -11.85 -6.86
CA CYS A 39 -7.56 -12.82 -6.81
C CYS A 39 -8.04 -14.14 -6.17
N SER A 40 -8.12 -15.23 -6.95
CA SER A 40 -8.19 -16.58 -6.37
C SER A 40 -6.76 -17.09 -6.22
N LEU A 41 -6.11 -16.64 -5.14
CA LEU A 41 -4.88 -17.26 -4.62
C LEU A 41 -5.20 -18.55 -3.86
N ASP A 42 -6.43 -19.06 -3.95
CA ASP A 42 -6.86 -20.20 -3.14
C ASP A 42 -5.90 -21.38 -3.32
N ALA A 43 -5.43 -21.92 -2.19
CA ALA A 43 -4.44 -22.99 -2.13
C ALA A 43 -3.03 -22.63 -2.66
N MET A 44 -2.71 -21.35 -2.81
CA MET A 44 -1.35 -20.91 -3.06
C MET A 44 -0.60 -20.69 -1.74
N GLN A 45 0.66 -21.09 -1.71
CA GLN A 45 1.58 -20.86 -0.60
C GLN A 45 2.63 -19.82 -1.01
N VAL A 46 2.88 -18.84 -0.13
CA VAL A 46 3.93 -17.83 -0.29
C VAL A 46 4.72 -17.69 1.00
N ASP A 47 6.00 -17.41 0.88
CA ASP A 47 6.83 -17.07 2.02
C ASP A 47 6.78 -15.55 2.26
N LEU A 48 6.57 -15.15 3.51
CA LEU A 48 6.47 -13.75 3.94
C LEU A 48 7.41 -13.52 5.12
N LEU A 49 8.38 -12.62 5.00
CA LEU A 49 9.16 -12.14 6.14
C LEU A 49 8.30 -11.15 6.91
N VAL A 50 8.07 -11.43 8.19
CA VAL A 50 7.30 -10.53 9.04
C VAL A 50 8.14 -9.26 9.25
N PRO A 51 7.60 -8.07 8.90
CA PRO A 51 8.32 -6.81 9.06
C PRO A 51 8.87 -6.64 10.48
N GLU A 52 10.10 -6.10 10.57
CA GLU A 52 10.81 -5.84 11.83
C GLU A 52 11.20 -7.09 12.64
N THR A 53 11.18 -8.27 12.00
CA THR A 53 11.58 -9.55 12.61
C THR A 53 12.42 -10.38 11.64
N ASP A 54 13.05 -11.44 12.14
CA ASP A 54 13.72 -12.45 11.30
C ASP A 54 12.81 -13.65 10.94
N VAL A 55 11.49 -13.54 11.22
CA VAL A 55 10.55 -14.67 11.05
C VAL A 55 9.96 -14.71 9.65
N VAL A 56 10.13 -15.84 8.96
CA VAL A 56 9.47 -16.14 7.69
C VAL A 56 8.28 -17.06 7.90
N LEU A 57 7.11 -16.67 7.40
CA LEU A 57 5.87 -17.42 7.46
C LEU A 57 5.48 -17.97 6.09
N ALA A 58 5.15 -19.25 6.04
CA ALA A 58 4.47 -19.87 4.91
C ALA A 58 2.96 -19.55 4.96
N ILE A 59 2.54 -18.58 4.16
CA ILE A 59 1.16 -18.11 4.06
C ILE A 59 0.43 -18.96 3.02
N GLU A 60 -0.49 -19.81 3.47
CA GLU A 60 -1.43 -20.52 2.62
C GLU A 60 -2.70 -19.67 2.46
N PHE A 61 -2.96 -19.16 1.26
CA PHE A 61 -4.15 -18.34 1.00
C PHE A 61 -5.40 -19.21 1.02
N LYS A 62 -6.35 -18.82 1.88
CA LYS A 62 -7.68 -19.41 1.98
C LYS A 62 -8.76 -18.35 1.73
N PRO A 63 -9.94 -18.76 1.25
CA PRO A 63 -11.08 -17.87 1.17
C PRO A 63 -11.36 -17.20 2.52
N GLY A 64 -11.52 -15.88 2.51
CA GLY A 64 -11.78 -15.09 3.71
C GLY A 64 -10.50 -14.61 4.42
N MET A 65 -10.57 -14.56 5.75
CA MET A 65 -9.50 -14.04 6.60
C MET A 65 -8.74 -15.19 7.24
N THR A 66 -7.42 -15.19 7.10
CA THR A 66 -6.54 -16.20 7.67
C THR A 66 -5.52 -15.55 8.59
N HIS A 67 -5.22 -16.20 9.72
CA HIS A 67 -4.31 -15.72 10.74
C HIS A 67 -3.14 -16.68 10.89
N PHE A 68 -1.93 -16.13 10.97
CA PHE A 68 -0.69 -16.86 11.09
C PHE A 68 0.06 -16.34 12.32
N PRO A 69 0.05 -17.09 13.43
CA PRO A 69 0.78 -16.68 14.62
C PRO A 69 2.28 -16.75 14.35
N TYR A 70 3.02 -15.83 14.95
CA TYR A 70 4.48 -15.85 14.93
C TYR A 70 5.05 -15.49 16.30
N GLN A 71 6.29 -15.94 16.52
CA GLN A 71 7.08 -15.57 17.68
C GLN A 71 8.52 -15.32 17.24
N ASP A 72 9.02 -14.15 17.59
CA ASP A 72 10.42 -13.75 17.41
C ASP A 72 11.00 -13.39 18.78
N GLU A 73 11.80 -14.29 19.34
CA GLU A 73 12.27 -14.24 20.74
C GLU A 73 11.15 -13.93 21.75
N TRP A 74 11.06 -12.66 22.17
CA TRP A 74 10.13 -12.11 23.15
C TRP A 74 8.90 -11.44 22.52
N VAL A 75 8.93 -11.17 21.21
CA VAL A 75 7.83 -10.58 20.46
C VAL A 75 6.91 -11.69 19.97
N ARG A 76 5.62 -11.54 20.24
CA ARG A 76 4.57 -12.45 19.76
C ARG A 76 3.52 -11.67 19.02
N GLY A 77 2.97 -12.30 17.99
CA GLY A 77 2.03 -11.62 17.13
C GLY A 77 1.26 -12.53 16.21
N ASN A 78 0.46 -11.90 15.36
CA ASN A 78 -0.21 -12.58 14.25
C ASN A 78 -0.07 -11.75 12.99
N VAL A 79 0.23 -12.43 11.88
CA VAL A 79 0.00 -11.92 10.54
C VAL A 79 -1.41 -12.31 10.12
N THR A 80 -2.19 -11.36 9.62
CA THR A 80 -3.53 -11.59 9.11
C THR A 80 -3.61 -11.20 7.65
N VAL A 81 -4.12 -12.10 6.81
CA VAL A 81 -4.27 -11.89 5.38
C VAL A 81 -5.74 -12.02 5.01
N HIS A 82 -6.23 -11.11 4.19
CA HIS A 82 -7.60 -11.13 3.69
C HIS A 82 -7.60 -11.32 2.17
N SER A 83 -7.95 -12.52 1.71
CA SER A 83 -7.86 -12.89 0.29
C SER A 83 -8.69 -11.98 -0.62
N LYS A 84 -9.81 -11.43 -0.13
CA LYS A 84 -10.68 -10.51 -0.90
C LYS A 84 -9.97 -9.24 -1.38
N ASN A 85 -8.92 -8.80 -0.68
CA ASN A 85 -8.20 -7.57 -0.99
C ASN A 85 -6.95 -7.84 -1.86
N CYS A 86 -6.70 -9.09 -2.24
CA CYS A 86 -5.64 -9.39 -3.18
C CYS A 86 -6.03 -8.99 -4.61
N VAL A 87 -5.06 -8.46 -5.35
CA VAL A 87 -5.18 -8.14 -6.77
C VAL A 87 -4.05 -8.83 -7.52
N MET A 88 -4.38 -9.51 -8.62
CA MET A 88 -3.40 -10.11 -9.52
C MET A 88 -3.49 -9.50 -10.90
N LEU A 89 -2.34 -9.38 -11.56
CA LEU A 89 -2.21 -9.00 -12.95
C LEU A 89 -1.41 -10.07 -13.68
N TYR A 90 -2.07 -10.72 -14.64
CA TYR A 90 -1.41 -11.63 -15.57
C TYR A 90 -0.80 -10.82 -16.70
N LYS A 91 0.52 -10.85 -16.81
CA LYS A 91 1.21 -10.42 -18.03
C LYS A 91 1.20 -11.58 -19.03
N ASP A 92 1.49 -11.29 -20.29
CA ASP A 92 1.69 -12.30 -21.35
C ASP A 92 2.85 -13.28 -21.05
N SER A 93 3.54 -13.12 -19.91
CA SER A 93 4.49 -14.05 -19.30
C SER A 93 3.79 -14.97 -18.28
N ASN A 94 4.18 -16.25 -18.23
CA ASN A 94 3.70 -17.29 -17.28
C ASN A 94 3.84 -16.97 -15.77
N GLN A 95 4.27 -15.78 -15.37
CA GLN A 95 4.43 -15.36 -13.98
C GLN A 95 3.49 -14.20 -13.67
N PRO A 96 2.34 -14.46 -13.02
CA PRO A 96 1.46 -13.38 -12.57
C PRO A 96 2.13 -12.55 -11.48
N VAL A 97 1.88 -11.24 -11.51
CA VAL A 97 2.23 -10.33 -10.42
C VAL A 97 1.03 -10.20 -9.51
N ALA A 98 1.26 -10.35 -8.21
CA ALA A 98 0.26 -10.24 -7.18
C ALA A 98 0.59 -9.09 -6.23
N VAL A 99 -0.47 -8.47 -5.75
CA VAL A 99 -0.45 -7.54 -4.63
C VAL A 99 -1.42 -8.07 -3.60
N PHE A 100 -0.97 -8.24 -2.36
CA PHE A 100 -1.87 -8.54 -1.26
C PHE A 100 -1.53 -7.69 -0.02
N PRO A 101 -2.53 -7.05 0.60
CA PRO A 101 -2.33 -6.41 1.88
C PRO A 101 -2.37 -7.45 3.00
N PHE A 102 -1.57 -7.20 4.04
CA PHE A 102 -1.58 -7.99 5.25
C PHE A 102 -1.46 -7.09 6.48
N MET A 103 -1.91 -7.60 7.61
CA MET A 103 -1.85 -6.93 8.90
C MET A 103 -0.90 -7.67 9.81
N VAL A 104 -0.05 -6.94 10.53
CA VAL A 104 0.81 -7.48 11.57
C VAL A 104 0.32 -6.92 12.90
N THR A 105 0.08 -7.82 13.84
CA THR A 105 -0.26 -7.48 15.21
C THR A 105 0.86 -7.97 16.10
N THR A 106 1.33 -7.13 17.01
CA THR A 106 2.27 -7.51 18.07
C THR A 106 1.60 -7.33 19.42
N GLN A 107 2.06 -8.09 20.42
CA GLN A 107 1.54 -8.01 21.78
C GLN A 107 1.71 -6.58 22.34
N GLY A 108 0.62 -5.80 22.33
CA GLY A 108 0.55 -4.47 22.94
C GLY A 108 0.80 -3.27 22.03
N SER A 109 1.15 -3.45 20.75
CA SER A 109 1.62 -2.31 19.91
C SER A 109 0.66 -1.89 18.79
N GLY A 110 -0.45 -2.59 18.55
CA GLY A 110 -1.47 -2.16 17.58
C GLY A 110 -1.62 -3.09 16.37
N VAL A 111 -2.18 -2.55 15.29
CA VAL A 111 -2.47 -3.28 14.04
C VAL A 111 -1.85 -2.53 12.86
N PHE A 112 -0.75 -3.07 12.38
CA PHE A 112 0.07 -2.46 11.35
C PHE A 112 -0.23 -3.05 9.99
N HIS A 113 -0.50 -2.21 9.00
CA HIS A 113 -0.88 -2.65 7.66
C HIS A 113 0.31 -2.52 6.71
N TYR A 114 0.50 -3.55 5.91
CA TYR A 114 1.57 -3.65 4.93
C TYR A 114 1.02 -4.15 3.58
N LEU A 115 1.80 -3.93 2.53
CA LEU A 115 1.51 -4.38 1.17
C LEU A 115 2.67 -5.26 0.67
N ALA A 116 2.39 -6.51 0.35
CA ALA A 116 3.32 -7.33 -0.43
C ALA A 116 3.01 -7.17 -1.93
N LEU A 117 4.05 -6.97 -2.75
CA LEU A 117 3.93 -6.77 -4.20
C LEU A 117 5.08 -7.50 -4.91
N GLY A 118 4.77 -8.50 -5.72
CA GLY A 118 5.79 -9.32 -6.38
C GLY A 118 5.19 -10.31 -7.36
N THR A 119 6.02 -11.15 -7.96
CA THR A 119 5.51 -12.30 -8.72
C THR A 119 4.98 -13.33 -7.73
N VAL A 120 3.96 -14.09 -8.13
CA VAL A 120 3.38 -15.18 -7.34
C VAL A 120 4.46 -16.10 -6.77
N GLN A 121 5.47 -16.48 -7.55
CA GLN A 121 6.55 -17.36 -7.10
C GLN A 121 7.57 -16.66 -6.18
N GLN A 122 7.61 -15.32 -6.16
CA GLN A 122 8.65 -14.50 -5.51
C GLN A 122 8.03 -13.25 -4.90
N LEU A 123 6.90 -13.40 -4.21
CA LEU A 123 6.33 -12.29 -3.45
C LEU A 123 7.43 -11.83 -2.47
N PRO A 124 7.71 -10.53 -2.42
CA PRO A 124 8.87 -10.04 -1.70
C PRO A 124 8.76 -10.46 -0.25
N LEU A 125 9.90 -10.85 0.31
CA LEU A 125 10.03 -11.14 1.73
C LEU A 125 9.53 -9.95 2.55
N GLU A 126 9.87 -8.71 2.16
CA GLU A 126 9.55 -7.51 2.91
C GLU A 126 8.29 -6.79 2.40
N GLY A 127 7.29 -6.64 3.27
CA GLY A 127 6.10 -5.84 3.00
C GLY A 127 6.36 -4.32 3.10
N GLN A 128 5.69 -3.56 2.24
CA GLN A 128 5.75 -2.09 2.24
C GLN A 128 4.75 -1.50 3.23
N TRP A 129 5.18 -0.55 4.06
CA TRP A 129 4.33 0.06 5.09
C TRP A 129 3.15 0.88 4.53
N LEU A 130 1.92 0.48 4.88
CA LEU A 130 0.70 1.20 4.54
C LEU A 130 0.24 2.14 5.66
N GLY A 131 0.40 1.77 6.93
CA GLY A 131 -0.03 2.61 8.04
C GLY A 131 -0.47 1.81 9.26
N ASP A 132 -0.67 2.53 10.37
CA ASP A 132 -1.32 2.00 11.56
C ASP A 132 -2.81 2.34 11.50
N ARG A 133 -3.68 1.38 11.84
CA ARG A 133 -5.16 1.56 11.89
C ARG A 133 -5.77 2.23 10.66
N ILE A 134 -5.39 1.79 9.46
CA ILE A 134 -5.98 2.27 8.21
C ILE A 134 -7.19 1.42 7.78
N GLU A 135 -7.99 1.96 6.86
CA GLU A 135 -9.00 1.20 6.12
C GLU A 135 -8.63 1.19 4.64
N ILE A 136 -8.41 0.01 4.06
CA ILE A 136 -8.09 -0.13 2.64
C ILE A 136 -9.40 -0.17 1.85
N ASN A 137 -9.64 0.86 1.04
CA ASN A 137 -10.83 0.96 0.19
C ASN A 137 -10.64 0.24 -1.13
N GLN A 138 -9.49 0.45 -1.77
CA GLN A 138 -9.22 -0.08 -3.09
C GLN A 138 -7.72 -0.30 -3.30
N ILE A 139 -7.40 -1.39 -3.97
CA ILE A 139 -6.07 -1.65 -4.51
C ILE A 139 -6.24 -1.79 -6.02
N THR A 140 -5.38 -1.12 -6.77
CA THR A 140 -5.28 -1.30 -8.22
C THR A 140 -3.85 -1.64 -8.57
N LEU A 141 -3.69 -2.55 -9.53
CA LEU A 141 -2.39 -2.97 -10.03
C LEU A 141 -2.40 -2.77 -11.54
N GLN A 142 -1.43 -2.01 -12.04
CA GLN A 142 -1.29 -1.67 -13.45
C GLN A 142 0.14 -1.86 -13.92
N GLU A 143 0.28 -2.17 -15.21
CA GLU A 143 1.58 -2.20 -15.87
C GLU A 143 2.01 -0.77 -16.21
N SER A 144 3.27 -0.46 -15.91
CA SER A 144 3.91 0.82 -16.22
C SER A 144 5.05 0.58 -17.20
N PRO A 145 5.03 1.19 -18.40
CA PRO A 145 6.11 1.04 -19.39
C PRO A 145 7.49 1.46 -18.87
N LEU A 146 7.52 2.36 -17.88
CA LEU A 146 8.74 2.94 -17.33
C LEU A 146 9.19 2.25 -16.03
N LEU A 147 8.24 1.81 -15.20
CA LEU A 147 8.51 1.34 -13.83
C LEU A 147 8.21 -0.15 -13.63
N GLY A 148 7.80 -0.88 -14.67
CA GLY A 148 7.39 -2.27 -14.58
C GLY A 148 5.94 -2.39 -14.14
N PHE A 149 5.70 -2.44 -12.83
CA PHE A 149 4.35 -2.47 -12.27
C PHE A 149 4.14 -1.37 -11.25
N THR A 150 2.92 -0.86 -11.17
CA THR A 150 2.52 0.15 -10.19
C THR A 150 1.29 -0.34 -9.45
N ALA A 151 1.38 -0.41 -8.13
CA ALA A 151 0.26 -0.67 -7.24
C ALA A 151 -0.19 0.64 -6.59
N THR A 152 -1.44 1.03 -6.81
CA THR A 152 -2.05 2.20 -6.16
C THR A 152 -3.04 1.72 -5.11
N VAL A 153 -2.84 2.16 -3.88
CA VAL A 153 -3.67 1.85 -2.72
C VAL A 153 -4.41 3.11 -2.29
N LEU A 154 -5.73 3.07 -2.39
CA LEU A 154 -6.62 4.07 -1.81
C LEU A 154 -7.06 3.60 -0.43
N LEU A 155 -6.78 4.41 0.57
CA LEU A 155 -7.04 4.08 1.97
C LEU A 155 -7.60 5.27 2.74
N LEU A 156 -8.23 5.00 3.88
CA LEU A 156 -8.55 5.99 4.90
C LEU A 156 -7.53 5.88 6.02
N ASP A 157 -7.04 7.02 6.47
CA ASP A 157 -6.12 7.17 7.59
C ASP A 157 -6.75 8.07 8.67
N ARG A 158 -6.10 8.15 9.82
CA ARG A 158 -6.51 9.00 10.91
C ARG A 158 -6.16 10.47 10.63
N GLY A 159 -7.10 11.37 10.88
CA GLY A 159 -6.82 12.81 10.90
C GLY A 159 -6.00 13.23 12.13
N GLU A 160 -5.31 14.37 12.07
CA GLU A 160 -4.45 14.83 13.18
C GLU A 160 -5.22 15.02 14.49
N GLU A 161 -6.46 15.52 14.40
CA GLU A 161 -7.33 15.79 15.54
C GLU A 161 -8.21 14.58 15.93
N GLN A 162 -8.14 13.49 15.17
CA GLN A 162 -9.04 12.35 15.32
C GLN A 162 -8.57 11.41 16.45
N SER A 163 -9.51 11.04 17.32
CA SER A 163 -9.26 10.08 18.40
C SER A 163 -8.97 8.69 17.85
N PHE A 164 -8.17 7.92 18.60
CA PHE A 164 -7.87 6.52 18.29
C PHE A 164 -9.09 5.58 18.35
N SER A 165 -10.19 6.02 18.96
CA SER A 165 -11.44 5.28 19.05
C SER A 165 -12.39 5.54 17.88
N GLU A 166 -12.13 6.57 17.07
CA GLU A 166 -12.99 6.96 15.96
C GLU A 166 -12.59 6.21 14.68
N PRO A 167 -13.55 5.87 13.81
CA PRO A 167 -13.25 5.29 12.50
C PRO A 167 -12.39 6.22 11.66
N VAL A 168 -11.42 5.72 10.90
CA VAL A 168 -10.60 6.54 10.01
C VAL A 168 -11.43 7.24 8.94
N THR A 169 -11.06 8.48 8.60
CA THR A 169 -11.85 9.31 7.66
C THR A 169 -11.02 10.05 6.62
N LEU A 170 -9.71 10.21 6.81
CA LEU A 170 -8.87 11.02 5.92
C LEU A 170 -8.43 10.19 4.71
N PRO A 171 -8.89 10.51 3.48
CA PRO A 171 -8.48 9.76 2.30
C PRO A 171 -7.01 9.99 2.00
N LYS A 172 -6.28 8.90 1.72
CA LYS A 172 -4.90 8.93 1.24
C LYS A 172 -4.72 7.98 0.06
N GLU A 173 -3.80 8.36 -0.80
CA GLU A 173 -3.31 7.55 -1.91
C GLU A 173 -1.85 7.20 -1.65
N LYS A 174 -1.52 5.92 -1.78
CA LYS A 174 -0.14 5.44 -1.78
C LYS A 174 0.16 4.71 -3.08
N VAL A 175 1.30 5.03 -3.68
CA VAL A 175 1.74 4.45 -4.95
C VAL A 175 3.05 3.71 -4.72
N PHE A 176 3.06 2.43 -5.06
CA PHE A 176 4.22 1.55 -4.98
C PHE A 176 4.62 1.12 -6.38
N SER A 177 5.90 1.14 -6.68
CA SER A 177 6.43 0.68 -7.98
C SER A 177 7.29 -0.56 -7.76
N LEU A 178 7.11 -1.56 -8.62
CA LEU A 178 7.92 -2.77 -8.65
C LEU A 178 8.72 -2.78 -9.94
N ASN A 179 10.00 -2.47 -9.83
CA ASN A 179 10.90 -2.53 -10.97
C ASN A 179 11.15 -3.99 -11.34
N SER A 180 10.97 -4.32 -12.63
CA SER A 180 11.20 -5.67 -13.16
C SER A 180 12.61 -6.20 -12.90
N GLN A 181 13.60 -5.32 -12.70
CA GLN A 181 14.98 -5.70 -12.37
C GLN A 181 15.17 -6.17 -10.92
N GLU A 182 14.32 -5.73 -9.99
CA GLU A 182 14.37 -6.18 -8.58
C GLU A 182 13.77 -7.59 -8.44
N ILE A 183 12.68 -7.85 -9.17
CA ILE A 183 12.11 -9.21 -9.32
C ILE A 183 13.17 -10.19 -9.85
N ALA A 184 13.98 -9.77 -10.82
CA ALA A 184 15.03 -10.58 -11.42
C ALA A 184 16.19 -10.92 -10.46
N LYS A 185 16.49 -10.03 -9.49
CA LYS A 185 17.55 -10.25 -8.49
C LYS A 185 17.11 -11.23 -7.40
N THR A 186 15.83 -11.25 -7.05
CA THR A 186 15.24 -12.24 -6.13
C THR A 186 15.35 -13.68 -6.69
N GLN A 187 15.57 -13.87 -8.00
CA GLN A 187 15.70 -15.20 -8.61
C GLN A 187 17.07 -15.88 -8.40
N LEU A 188 18.09 -15.16 -7.89
CA LEU A 188 19.49 -15.60 -7.96
C LEU A 188 20.15 -15.95 -6.62
N GLN A 189 19.41 -15.98 -5.51
CA GLN A 189 19.91 -16.57 -4.27
C GLN A 189 19.19 -17.89 -3.98
N PRO A 190 19.67 -19.03 -4.52
CA PRO A 190 19.37 -20.30 -3.88
C PRO A 190 19.89 -20.22 -2.45
N SER A 191 19.06 -20.61 -1.48
CA SER A 191 19.49 -20.82 -0.11
C SER A 191 20.66 -21.81 -0.10
N SER A 192 21.87 -21.28 0.02
CA SER A 192 23.03 -22.09 0.37
C SER A 192 22.89 -22.43 1.85
N ASN A 193 22.09 -23.47 2.14
CA ASN A 193 22.07 -24.06 3.46
C ASN A 193 23.42 -24.76 3.69
N ASN A 194 24.20 -24.22 4.63
CA ASN A 194 25.21 -24.96 5.39
C ASN A 194 24.55 -25.59 6.60
#